data_AF-A0A7J4UT49-F1
#
_entry.id   AF-A0A7J4UT49-F1
#
_cell.length_a   1.000
_cell.length_b   1.000
_cell.length_c   1.000
_cell.angle_alpha   90.00
_cell.angle_beta   90.00
_cell.angle_gamma   90.00
#
_symmetry.space_group_name_H-M   'P 1'
#
loop_
_entity.id
_entity.type
_entity.pdbx_description
1 polymer ?
#
loop_
_entity_poly.entity_id
_entity_poly.type
_entity_poly.pdbx_seq_one_letter_code
_entity_poly.pdbx_strand_id
1 'polypeptide(L)' 'MKPKDLKIVGIVAIIIVVLNIFLFAFTVISSAIFWSVIVVAAVFVYFVLPKLKEKSP' A
#
# COMPACT_ATOMS: atom_id res chain seq x y z
N MET A 1 0.44 -18.60 -1.72
CA MET A 1 1.58 -17.91 -2.36
C MET A 1 2.80 -18.17 -1.49
N LYS A 2 4.03 -18.31 -2.02
CA LYS A 2 5.19 -18.59 -1.15
C LYS A 2 5.35 -17.43 -0.14
N PRO A 3 5.89 -17.63 1.06
CA PRO A 3 6.09 -16.55 2.05
C PRO A 3 6.91 -15.35 1.51
N LYS A 4 7.63 -15.53 0.40
CA LYS A 4 8.27 -14.46 -0.37
C LYS A 4 7.27 -13.48 -0.97
N ASP A 5 6.12 -13.93 -1.45
CA ASP A 5 5.15 -13.11 -2.16
C ASP A 5 4.39 -12.15 -1.21
N LEU A 6 4.10 -12.59 0.02
CA LEU A 6 3.55 -11.74 1.07
C LEU A 6 4.50 -10.59 1.44
N LYS A 7 5.82 -10.86 1.47
CA LYS A 7 6.84 -9.83 1.70
C LYS A 7 6.89 -8.85 0.52
N ILE A 8 6.78 -9.34 -0.71
CA ILE A 8 6.77 -8.50 -1.92
C ILE A 8 5.57 -7.57 -1.91
N VAL A 9 4.36 -8.06 -1.60
CA VAL A 9 3.15 -7.23 -1.54
C VAL A 9 3.28 -6.12 -0.48
N GLY A 10 3.84 -6.45 0.69
CA GLY A 10 4.13 -5.45 1.73
C GLY A 10 5.15 -4.39 1.28
N ILE A 11 6.24 -4.81 0.63
CA ILE A 11 7.26 -3.91 0.09
C ILE A 11 6.67 -2.98 -0.98
N VAL A 12 5.86 -3.52 -1.89
CA VAL A 12 5.19 -2.73 -2.94
C VAL A 12 4.25 -1.69 -2.32
N ALA A 13 3.47 -2.05 -1.31
CA ALA A 13 2.60 -1.11 -0.61
C ALA A 13 3.39 0.04 0.06
N ILE A 14 4.53 -0.28 0.69
CA ILE A 14 5.42 0.72 1.28
C ILE A 14 5.96 1.66 0.20
N ILE A 15 6.45 1.12 -0.92
CA ILE A 15 6.98 1.94 -2.03
C ILE A 15 5.90 2.91 -2.57
N ILE A 16 4.66 2.44 -2.72
CA ILE A 16 3.55 3.28 -3.19
C ILE A 16 3.30 4.44 -2.21
N VAL A 17 3.27 4.17 -0.90
CA VAL A 17 3.07 5.21 0.12
C VAL A 17 4.24 6.21 0.12
N VAL A 18 5.47 5.72 0.01
CA VAL A 18 6.68 6.56 -0.03
C VAL A 18 6.63 7.49 -1.25
N LEU A 19 6.33 6.96 -2.44
CA LEU A 19 6.17 7.77 -3.66
C LEU A 19 5.03 8.80 -3.53
N ASN A 20 3.92 8.42 -2.90
CA ASN A 20 2.79 9.33 -2.67
C ASN A 20 3.18 10.51 -1.76
N ILE A 21 4.04 10.26 -0.76
CA ILE A 21 4.59 11.33 0.10
C ILE A 21 5.46 12.27 -0.73
N PHE A 22 6.34 11.75 -1.60
CA PHE A 22 7.15 12.61 -2.48
C PHE A 22 6.28 13.46 -3.42
N LEU A 23 5.28 12.84 -4.06
CA LEU A 23 4.34 13.56 -4.94
C LEU A 23 3.61 14.68 -4.21
N PHE A 24 3.21 14.45 -2.97
CA PHE A 24 2.57 15.48 -2.14
C PHE A 24 3.56 16.57 -1.70
N ALA A 25 4.79 16.19 -1.32
CA ALA A 25 5.84 17.13 -0.90
C ALA A 25 6.27 18.06 -2.04
N PHE A 26 6.29 17.57 -3.30
CA PHE A 26 6.51 18.40 -4.48
C PHE A 26 5.25 19.15 -4.94
N THR A 27 4.17 19.11 -4.17
CA THR A 27 2.88 19.77 -4.48
C THR A 27 2.28 19.36 -5.84
N VAL A 28 2.66 18.19 -6.36
CA VAL A 28 2.18 17.66 -7.66
C VAL A 28 0.75 17.15 -7.54
N ILE A 29 0.36 16.68 -6.35
CA ILE A 29 -0.98 16.18 -6.05
C ILE A 29 -1.64 17.00 -4.94
N SER A 30 -2.97 17.14 -5.02
CA SER A 30 -3.75 17.83 -3.99
C SER A 30 -3.86 16.99 -2.71
N SER A 31 -4.16 17.66 -1.59
CA SER A 31 -4.42 17.00 -0.30
C SER A 31 -5.51 15.93 -0.41
N ALA A 32 -6.56 16.17 -1.21
CA ALA A 32 -7.63 15.21 -1.44
C ALA A 32 -7.12 13.91 -2.11
N ILE A 33 -6.23 14.03 -3.11
CA ILE A 33 -5.64 12.88 -3.80
C ILE A 33 -4.68 12.14 -2.87
N PHE A 34 -3.87 12.87 -2.10
CA PHE A 34 -2.97 12.26 -1.14
C PHE A 34 -3.72 11.37 -0.14
N TRP A 35 -4.78 11.91 0.48
CA TRP A 35 -5.58 11.17 1.45
C TRP A 35 -6.34 10.00 0.81
N SER A 36 -6.85 10.14 -0.42
CA SER A 36 -7.54 9.03 -1.09
C SER A 36 -6.61 7.83 -1.32
N VAL A 37 -5.37 8.07 -1.76
CA VAL A 37 -4.36 7.02 -1.94
C VAL A 37 -4.01 6.35 -0.62
N ILE A 38 -3.84 7.13 0.46
CA ILE A 38 -3.56 6.59 1.80
C ILE A 38 -4.70 5.70 2.30
N VAL A 39 -5.96 6.15 2.16
CA VAL A 39 -7.13 5.37 2.57
C VAL A 39 -7.22 4.06 1.77
N VAL A 40 -7.03 4.11 0.45
CA VAL A 40 -7.05 2.92 -0.40
C VAL A 40 -5.94 1.94 -0.02
N ALA A 41 -4.72 2.43 0.20
CA ALA A 41 -3.59 1.61 0.64
C ALA A 41 -3.87 0.95 2.00
N ALA A 42 -4.44 1.70 2.95
CA ALA A 42 -4.81 1.18 4.27
C ALA A 42 -5.89 0.09 4.18
N VAL A 43 -6.94 0.32 3.39
CA VAL A 43 -7.99 -0.68 3.16
C VAL A 43 -7.41 -1.93 2.51
N PHE A 44 -6.53 -1.78 1.52
CA PHE A 44 -5.89 -2.90 0.86
C PHE A 44 -5.02 -3.71 1.84
N VAL A 45 -4.18 -3.07 2.64
CA VAL A 45 -3.35 -3.75 3.64
C VAL A 45 -4.20 -4.42 4.71
N TYR A 46 -5.27 -3.77 5.18
CA TYR A 46 -6.11 -4.31 6.24
C TYR A 46 -6.98 -5.49 5.79
N PHE A 47 -7.54 -5.47 4.58
CA PHE A 47 -8.44 -6.53 4.12
C PHE A 47 -7.80 -7.56 3.19
N VAL A 48 -6.83 -7.16 2.36
CA VAL A 48 -6.25 -8.05 1.34
C VAL A 48 -5.04 -8.79 1.90
N LEU A 49 -4.18 -8.12 2.67
CA LEU A 49 -3.00 -8.75 3.25
C LEU A 49 -3.32 -9.94 4.18
N PRO A 50 -4.27 -9.86 5.14
CA PRO A 50 -4.60 -11.01 5.99
C PRO A 50 -5.28 -12.14 5.22
N LYS A 51 -6.15 -11.83 4.25
CA LYS A 51 -6.75 -12.86 3.37
C LYS A 51 -5.71 -13.60 2.54
N LEU A 52 -4.62 -12.92 2.15
CA LEU A 52 -3.49 -13.54 1.46
C LEU A 52 -2.59 -14.35 2.41
N LYS A 53 -2.48 -13.93 3.68
CA LYS A 53 -1.70 -14.64 4.71
C LYS A 53 -2.40 -15.93 5.16
N GLU A 54 -3.72 -15.91 5.30
CA GLU A 54 -4.54 -17.06 5.72
C GLU A 54 -4.57 -18.17 4.65
N LYS A 55 -4.39 -17.80 3.37
CA LYS A 55 -4.38 -18.74 2.23
C LYS A 55 -3.01 -19.35 1.93
N SER A 56 -2.00 -19.11 2.76
CA SER A 56 -0.69 -19.77 2.67
C SER A 56 -0.59 -20.87 3.72
N PRO A 57 -0.52 -22.16 3.32
CA PRO A 57 -0.31 -23.28 4.24
C PRO A 57 1.09 -23.25 4.87
#